data_AF-A0A7W7Y2Z0-F1
#
_entry.id   AF-A0A7W7Y2Z0-F1
#
_cell.length_a   1.000
_cell.length_b   1.000
_cell.length_c   1.000
_cell.angle_alpha   90.00
_cell.angle_beta   90.00
_cell.angle_gamma   90.00
#
_symmetry.space_group_name_H-M   'P 1'
#
loop_
_entity.id
_entity.type
_entity.pdbx_description
1 polymer ?
#
loop_
_entity_poly.entity_id
_entity_poly.type
_entity_poly.pdbx_seq_one_letter_code
_entity_poly.pdbx_strand_id
1 'polypeptide(L)'
;MAAYFPDSYRGSFYETLFASFHPREQVLIGREFLGVSLRRPLRPRTFEMYLAQHNRVLTLPRFMWRYDKQVIYNYLKLVLRHYVFGATVLLTKIHLGQQLQAPSPGCVHDAHAMTASLINLNQHQELLDSKLDVLLAHLLKERVRHYYILCIVGFAIARELFSRSAMEKTLAAMANSSLPGSIPMGVELEFSNLGHEAPIDTTWANPSQWGRWRRDPAFHNMRLYHCFHLDHVSWRLGGYLDHHVGWRKYKPVPFCRVGGFMECCLVRTNYQRSSSLPYTTDTGLLSQTVEALIDYFPDVAPFSMHLNLEQTSSGLKNEPMVDDYICLFILGGDFGPDEQGKLMERRLGRDEIRGLAHRNKHYSSQDRQWHTVVEFGIVRLWRRHERPVDMQTIILTLKGFLGGYRIRQENINTMGALLRWAGTPCALDISALQRFCRNVAGGLLELGETVDTQEFEHRLLRTLQQRQQELFG
;
A
#
# COMPACT_ATOMS: atom_id res chain seq x y z
N MET A 1 2.64 37.70 -4.66
CA MET A 1 2.80 36.78 -5.81
C MET A 1 1.41 36.43 -6.31
N ALA A 2 1.14 36.58 -7.61
CA ALA A 2 -0.13 36.12 -8.17
C ALA A 2 -0.14 34.59 -8.16
N ALA A 3 -1.07 33.99 -7.44
CA ALA A 3 -1.19 32.55 -7.38
C ALA A 3 -1.67 32.01 -8.74
N TYR A 4 -1.04 30.95 -9.24
CA TYR A 4 -1.43 30.30 -10.49
C TYR A 4 -2.87 29.76 -10.39
N PHE A 5 -3.70 30.05 -11.40
CA PHE A 5 -5.04 29.48 -11.55
C PHE A 5 -5.34 29.19 -13.03
N PRO A 6 -5.96 28.04 -13.38
CA PRO A 6 -6.23 27.70 -14.77
C PRO A 6 -7.22 28.66 -15.45
N ASP A 7 -6.87 29.16 -16.64
CA ASP A 7 -7.70 30.16 -17.34
C ASP A 7 -9.12 29.69 -17.65
N SER A 8 -9.31 28.39 -17.89
CA SER A 8 -10.62 27.78 -18.16
C SER A 8 -11.58 27.77 -16.96
N TYR A 9 -11.11 28.13 -15.77
CA TYR A 9 -11.90 28.17 -14.54
C TYR A 9 -11.93 29.58 -13.91
N ARG A 10 -11.40 30.61 -14.58
CA ARG A 10 -11.53 31.98 -14.09
C ARG A 10 -12.99 32.40 -13.98
N GLY A 11 -13.33 33.10 -12.90
CA GLY A 11 -14.70 33.48 -12.53
C GLY A 11 -15.57 32.32 -12.05
N SER A 12 -15.02 31.10 -11.92
CA SER A 12 -15.78 29.95 -11.44
C SER A 12 -15.80 29.86 -9.91
N PHE A 13 -16.70 29.03 -9.41
CA PHE A 13 -16.74 28.63 -7.99
C PHE A 13 -15.36 28.17 -7.47
N TYR A 14 -14.57 27.45 -8.28
CA TYR A 14 -13.26 26.95 -7.85
C TYR A 14 -12.23 28.06 -7.65
N GLU A 15 -12.32 29.15 -8.40
CA GLU A 15 -11.43 30.31 -8.21
C GLU A 15 -11.80 31.04 -6.92
N THR A 16 -13.09 31.23 -6.67
CA THR A 16 -13.59 31.80 -5.40
C THR A 16 -13.18 30.93 -4.21
N LEU A 17 -13.33 29.61 -4.33
CA LEU A 17 -12.87 28.66 -3.31
C LEU A 17 -11.37 28.77 -3.09
N PHE A 18 -10.57 28.81 -4.15
CA PHE A 18 -9.12 28.94 -4.05
C PHE A 18 -8.69 30.26 -3.40
N ALA A 19 -9.34 31.36 -3.76
CA ALA A 19 -9.12 32.67 -3.16
C ALA A 19 -9.51 32.74 -1.68
N SER A 20 -10.42 31.86 -1.22
CA SER A 20 -10.81 31.76 0.19
C SER A 20 -9.75 31.09 1.08
N PHE A 21 -8.77 30.40 0.49
CA PHE A 21 -7.67 29.81 1.24
C PHE A 21 -6.65 30.86 1.67
N HIS A 22 -6.05 30.65 2.84
CA HIS A 22 -4.93 31.48 3.29
C HIS A 22 -3.75 31.33 2.30
N PRO A 23 -2.93 32.38 2.07
CA PRO A 23 -1.81 32.29 1.11
C PRO A 23 -0.85 31.13 1.37
N ARG A 24 -0.64 30.76 2.63
CA ARG A 24 0.14 29.56 2.99
C ARG A 24 -0.51 28.28 2.47
N GLU A 25 -1.82 28.13 2.59
CA GLU A 25 -2.57 26.96 2.09
C GLU A 25 -2.52 26.87 0.55
N GLN A 26 -2.62 28.00 -0.15
CA GLN A 26 -2.47 28.05 -1.61
C GLN A 26 -1.12 27.48 -2.06
N VAL A 27 -0.04 27.78 -1.33
CA VAL A 27 1.29 27.20 -1.60
C VAL A 27 1.32 25.69 -1.34
N LEU A 28 0.64 25.21 -0.30
CA LEU A 28 0.55 23.78 0.01
C LEU A 28 -0.21 23.00 -1.06
N ILE A 29 -1.33 23.56 -1.55
CA ILE A 29 -2.09 22.98 -2.66
C ILE A 29 -1.19 22.81 -3.88
N GLY A 30 -0.41 23.84 -4.22
CA GLY A 30 0.57 23.76 -5.31
C GLY A 30 1.62 22.67 -5.07
N ARG A 31 2.13 22.53 -3.84
CA ARG A 31 3.11 21.49 -3.49
C ARG A 31 2.52 20.09 -3.58
N GLU A 32 1.30 19.89 -3.09
CA GLU A 32 0.60 18.61 -3.17
C GLU A 32 0.33 18.21 -4.62
N PHE A 33 -0.19 19.15 -5.41
CA PHE A 33 -0.49 18.91 -6.83
C PHE A 33 0.75 18.50 -7.62
N LEU A 34 1.90 19.13 -7.36
CA LEU A 34 3.14 18.78 -8.04
C LEU A 34 3.75 17.46 -7.54
N GLY A 35 3.47 17.06 -6.30
CA GLY A 35 3.83 15.76 -5.74
C GLY A 35 5.26 15.32 -6.02
N VAL A 36 5.42 14.13 -6.64
CA VAL A 36 6.73 13.57 -7.06
C VAL A 36 7.44 14.38 -8.13
N SER A 37 6.75 15.24 -8.88
CA SER A 37 7.39 16.09 -9.88
C SER A 37 8.28 17.16 -9.23
N LEU A 38 8.09 17.51 -7.96
CA LEU A 38 9.06 18.32 -7.21
C LEU A 38 10.37 17.57 -6.88
N ARG A 39 10.36 16.24 -6.94
CA ARG A 39 11.54 15.38 -6.72
C ARG A 39 12.31 15.09 -8.01
N ARG A 40 11.79 15.51 -9.17
CA ARG A 40 12.46 15.32 -10.47
C ARG A 40 13.36 16.52 -10.78
N PRO A 41 14.54 16.31 -11.39
CA PRO A 41 15.45 17.38 -11.78
C PRO A 41 14.96 18.07 -13.07
N LEU A 42 13.80 18.71 -13.04
CA LEU A 42 13.39 19.67 -14.06
C LEU A 42 13.45 21.06 -13.44
N ARG A 43 14.12 22.00 -14.12
CA ARG A 43 14.31 23.37 -13.64
C ARG A 43 13.38 24.33 -14.39
N PRO A 44 12.11 24.47 -13.97
CA PRO A 44 11.30 25.61 -14.39
C PRO A 44 11.95 26.91 -13.89
N ARG A 45 11.71 28.04 -14.57
CA ARG A 45 12.22 29.34 -14.11
C ARG A 45 11.49 29.84 -12.86
N THR A 46 10.21 29.50 -12.71
CA THR A 46 9.40 29.81 -11.52
C THR A 46 8.46 28.67 -11.14
N PHE A 47 7.97 28.68 -9.91
CA PHE A 47 7.00 27.70 -9.41
C PHE A 47 5.68 27.74 -10.19
N GLU A 48 5.22 28.93 -10.56
CA GLU A 48 4.00 29.15 -11.33
C GLU A 48 4.11 28.59 -12.75
N MET A 49 5.26 28.79 -13.40
CA MET A 49 5.51 28.18 -14.72
C MET A 49 5.47 26.65 -14.64
N TYR A 50 5.99 26.09 -13.55
CA TYR A 50 5.97 24.64 -13.34
C TYR A 50 4.56 24.10 -13.14
N LEU A 51 3.77 24.78 -12.31
CA LEU A 51 2.35 24.49 -12.11
C LEU A 51 1.58 24.57 -13.42
N ALA A 52 1.80 25.62 -14.21
CA ALA A 52 1.14 25.80 -15.50
C ALA A 52 1.44 24.67 -16.48
N GLN A 53 2.70 24.25 -16.57
CA GLN A 53 3.11 23.13 -17.40
C GLN A 53 2.46 21.82 -16.94
N HIS A 54 2.49 21.53 -15.63
CA HIS A 54 1.92 20.31 -15.08
C HIS A 54 0.40 20.29 -15.17
N ASN A 55 -0.30 21.39 -14.95
CA ASN A 55 -1.75 21.46 -15.12
C ASN A 55 -2.18 21.15 -16.57
N ARG A 56 -1.39 21.56 -17.57
CA ARG A 56 -1.65 21.20 -18.97
C ARG A 56 -1.49 19.71 -19.23
N VAL A 57 -0.48 19.07 -18.62
CA VAL A 57 -0.21 17.63 -18.79
C VAL A 57 -1.17 16.76 -17.98
N LEU A 58 -1.47 17.18 -16.74
CA LEU A 58 -2.36 16.51 -15.80
C LEU A 58 -3.79 17.01 -16.02
N THR A 59 -4.33 16.63 -17.17
CA THR A 59 -5.72 16.91 -17.56
C THR A 59 -6.33 15.61 -18.10
N LEU A 60 -7.45 15.19 -17.51
CA LEU A 60 -8.17 13.99 -17.93
C LEU A 60 -8.57 14.11 -19.43
N PRO A 61 -8.17 13.17 -20.30
CA PRO A 61 -8.45 13.25 -21.74
C PRO A 61 -9.97 13.32 -22.06
N ARG A 62 -10.37 14.06 -23.12
CA ARG A 62 -11.81 14.27 -23.43
C ARG A 62 -12.55 12.97 -23.71
N PHE A 63 -11.88 12.01 -24.34
CA PHE A 63 -12.48 10.73 -24.68
C PHE A 63 -12.84 9.89 -23.45
N MET A 64 -12.27 10.20 -22.28
CA MET A 64 -12.60 9.48 -21.04
C MET A 64 -14.08 9.61 -20.68
N TRP A 65 -14.72 10.72 -21.05
CA TRP A 65 -16.16 10.94 -20.84
C TRP A 65 -17.08 10.09 -21.72
N ARG A 66 -16.51 9.22 -22.58
CA ARG A 66 -17.26 8.21 -23.34
C ARG A 66 -17.36 6.86 -22.61
N TYR A 67 -16.58 6.67 -21.54
CA TYR A 67 -16.67 5.47 -20.72
C TYR A 67 -17.92 5.50 -19.84
N ASP A 68 -18.22 4.34 -19.25
CA ASP A 68 -19.31 4.21 -18.28
C ASP A 68 -19.16 5.26 -17.15
N LYS A 69 -20.28 5.93 -16.83
CA LYS A 69 -20.30 7.02 -15.85
C LYS A 69 -19.89 6.54 -14.45
N GLN A 70 -20.30 5.33 -14.06
CA GLN A 70 -19.99 4.77 -12.75
C GLN A 70 -18.49 4.50 -12.62
N VAL A 71 -17.86 4.00 -13.70
CA VAL A 71 -16.41 3.79 -13.71
C VAL A 71 -15.66 5.11 -13.60
N ILE A 72 -16.05 6.13 -14.36
CA ILE A 72 -15.44 7.46 -14.23
C ILE A 72 -15.61 8.01 -12.82
N TYR A 73 -16.81 7.86 -12.23
CA TYR A 73 -17.10 8.26 -10.86
C TYR A 73 -16.14 7.58 -9.86
N ASN A 74 -15.98 6.26 -9.93
CA ASN A 74 -15.12 5.50 -9.02
C ASN A 74 -13.65 5.93 -9.11
N TYR A 75 -13.14 6.15 -10.32
CA TYR A 75 -11.79 6.65 -10.51
C TYR A 75 -11.60 8.08 -10.00
N LEU A 76 -12.56 8.99 -10.23
CA LEU A 76 -12.50 10.34 -9.68
C LEU A 76 -12.60 10.33 -8.15
N LYS A 77 -13.40 9.43 -7.56
CA LYS A 77 -13.47 9.23 -6.12
C LYS A 77 -12.12 8.82 -5.56
N LEU A 78 -11.43 7.87 -6.22
CA LEU A 78 -10.09 7.44 -5.83
C LEU A 78 -9.06 8.58 -5.93
N VAL A 79 -9.10 9.38 -7.01
CA VAL A 79 -8.25 10.57 -7.17
C VAL A 79 -8.49 11.58 -6.05
N LEU A 80 -9.75 11.91 -5.75
CA LEU A 80 -10.09 12.86 -4.70
C LEU A 80 -9.70 12.34 -3.32
N ARG A 81 -9.89 11.05 -3.02
CA ARG A 81 -9.38 10.43 -1.80
C ARG A 81 -7.89 10.71 -1.62
N HIS A 82 -7.06 10.40 -2.62
CA HIS A 82 -5.63 10.69 -2.51
C HIS A 82 -5.31 12.18 -2.28
N TYR A 83 -6.03 13.12 -2.90
CA TYR A 83 -5.84 14.55 -2.63
C TYR A 83 -6.29 14.97 -1.23
N VAL A 84 -7.41 14.44 -0.73
CA VAL A 84 -7.85 14.63 0.65
C VAL A 84 -6.79 14.11 1.61
N PHE A 85 -6.30 12.88 1.39
CA PHE A 85 -5.22 12.29 2.19
C PHE A 85 -3.97 13.18 2.20
N GLY A 86 -3.48 13.59 1.03
CA GLY A 86 -2.30 14.44 0.93
C GLY A 86 -2.47 15.78 1.63
N ALA A 87 -3.65 16.41 1.51
CA ALA A 87 -3.97 17.63 2.22
C ALA A 87 -4.04 17.44 3.74
N THR A 88 -4.64 16.35 4.24
CA THR A 88 -4.67 16.02 5.67
C THR A 88 -3.27 15.81 6.23
N VAL A 89 -2.35 15.18 5.48
CA VAL A 89 -0.94 15.05 5.87
C VAL A 89 -0.28 16.42 6.01
N LEU A 90 -0.52 17.34 5.08
CA LEU A 90 0.04 18.70 5.14
C LEU A 90 -0.52 19.50 6.32
N LEU A 91 -1.83 19.42 6.57
CA LEU A 91 -2.47 20.07 7.72
C LEU A 91 -1.94 19.52 9.04
N THR A 92 -1.79 18.20 9.15
CA THR A 92 -1.19 17.53 10.31
C THR A 92 0.22 18.07 10.59
N LYS A 93 1.07 18.15 9.57
CA LYS A 93 2.44 18.67 9.73
C LYS A 93 2.48 20.15 10.15
N ILE A 94 1.54 20.95 9.69
CA ILE A 94 1.50 22.39 10.02
C ILE A 94 1.01 22.63 11.43
N HIS A 95 -0.07 21.97 11.82
CA HIS A 95 -0.72 22.22 13.09
C HIS A 95 -0.11 21.43 14.24
N LEU A 96 0.49 20.27 13.95
CA LEU A 96 0.95 19.29 14.95
C LEU A 96 2.38 18.82 14.70
N GLY A 97 3.15 19.50 13.84
CA GLY A 97 4.51 19.08 13.47
C GLY A 97 5.46 18.88 14.66
N GLN A 98 5.29 19.65 15.74
CA GLN A 98 6.08 19.51 16.98
C GLN A 98 5.67 18.31 17.86
N GLN A 99 4.47 17.77 17.66
CA GLN A 99 3.95 16.62 18.40
C GLN A 99 4.18 15.30 17.66
N LEU A 100 4.52 15.36 16.37
CA LEU A 100 4.89 14.18 15.60
C LEU A 100 6.19 13.59 16.15
N GLN A 101 6.20 12.27 16.36
CA GLN A 101 7.44 11.56 16.64
C GLN A 101 8.42 11.72 15.48
N ALA A 102 9.70 11.83 15.83
CA ALA A 102 10.76 11.88 14.82
C ALA A 102 10.70 10.63 13.93
N PRO A 103 10.91 10.77 12.61
CA PRO A 103 10.98 9.60 11.74
C PRO A 103 12.15 8.70 12.12
N SER A 104 12.00 7.39 11.96
CA SER A 104 13.12 6.46 12.09
C SER A 104 14.28 6.87 11.17
N PRO A 105 15.55 6.75 11.62
CA PRO A 105 16.70 7.02 10.77
C PRO A 105 16.63 6.21 9.47
N GLY A 106 17.02 6.81 8.34
CA GLY A 106 17.02 6.09 7.06
C GLY A 106 15.63 5.86 6.42
N CYS A 107 14.54 6.31 7.06
CA CYS A 107 13.17 5.98 6.66
C CYS A 107 12.37 7.18 6.09
N VAL A 108 11.12 6.92 5.68
CA VAL A 108 10.18 7.93 5.18
C VAL A 108 9.91 8.99 6.25
N HIS A 109 10.33 10.22 5.97
CA HIS A 109 10.21 11.35 6.90
C HIS A 109 8.75 11.62 7.36
N ASP A 110 7.78 11.42 6.48
CA ASP A 110 6.37 11.77 6.75
C ASP A 110 5.56 10.59 7.31
N ALA A 111 6.19 9.46 7.68
CA ALA A 111 5.51 8.23 8.08
C ALA A 111 4.45 8.44 9.18
N HIS A 112 4.82 9.08 10.30
CA HIS A 112 3.87 9.36 11.39
C HIS A 112 2.69 10.23 10.94
N ALA A 113 2.94 11.28 10.16
CA ALA A 113 1.88 12.16 9.66
C ALA A 113 0.95 11.43 8.68
N MET A 114 1.51 10.56 7.83
CA MET A 114 0.75 9.73 6.89
C MET A 114 -0.14 8.74 7.64
N THR A 115 0.41 7.99 8.59
CA THR A 115 -0.35 7.01 9.38
C THR A 115 -1.47 7.68 10.18
N ALA A 116 -1.18 8.80 10.86
CA ALA A 116 -2.17 9.55 11.63
C ALA A 116 -3.31 10.08 10.73
N SER A 117 -2.96 10.59 9.54
CA SER A 117 -3.94 11.09 8.58
C SER A 117 -4.85 9.99 8.05
N LEU A 118 -4.32 8.79 7.76
CA LEU A 118 -5.14 7.65 7.33
C LEU A 118 -6.10 7.21 8.44
N ILE A 119 -5.61 7.02 9.66
CA ILE A 119 -6.43 6.62 10.81
C ILE A 119 -7.54 7.64 11.04
N ASN A 120 -7.21 8.92 11.06
CA ASN A 120 -8.18 9.98 11.28
C ASN A 120 -9.23 10.06 10.16
N LEU A 121 -8.84 9.89 8.90
CA LEU A 121 -9.79 9.88 7.78
C LEU A 121 -10.71 8.65 7.84
N ASN A 122 -10.21 7.49 8.24
CA ASN A 122 -11.04 6.28 8.41
C ASN A 122 -12.06 6.44 9.54
N GLN A 123 -11.70 7.13 10.64
CA GLN A 123 -12.65 7.46 11.70
C GLN A 123 -13.80 8.37 11.23
N HIS A 124 -13.61 9.09 10.11
CA HIS A 124 -14.61 9.98 9.51
C HIS A 124 -15.05 9.47 8.12
N GLN A 125 -14.94 8.16 7.87
CA GLN A 125 -15.17 7.59 6.54
C GLN A 125 -16.55 7.92 5.96
N GLU A 126 -17.62 7.75 6.73
CA GLU A 126 -18.98 8.05 6.28
C GLU A 126 -19.15 9.53 5.88
N LEU A 127 -18.60 10.45 6.68
CA LEU A 127 -18.64 11.87 6.40
C LEU A 127 -17.78 12.23 5.18
N LEU A 128 -16.61 11.61 5.04
CA LEU A 128 -15.74 11.75 3.88
C LEU A 128 -16.47 11.28 2.61
N ASP A 129 -17.05 10.09 2.64
CA ASP A 129 -17.77 9.51 1.50
C ASP A 129 -18.96 10.39 1.10
N SER A 130 -19.78 10.83 2.05
CA SER A 130 -20.89 11.75 1.80
C SER A 130 -20.43 13.07 1.11
N LYS A 131 -19.34 13.66 1.59
CA LYS A 131 -18.76 14.87 0.99
C LYS A 131 -18.22 14.63 -0.42
N LEU A 132 -17.53 13.51 -0.62
CA LEU A 132 -17.03 13.12 -1.93
C LEU A 132 -18.17 12.91 -2.91
N ASP A 133 -19.27 12.28 -2.50
CA ASP A 133 -20.40 11.96 -3.37
C ASP A 133 -21.12 13.22 -3.85
N VAL A 134 -21.37 14.18 -2.94
CA VAL A 134 -21.93 15.49 -3.29
C VAL A 134 -21.02 16.21 -4.28
N LEU A 135 -19.72 16.29 -3.98
CA LEU A 135 -18.76 16.96 -4.84
C LEU A 135 -18.64 16.29 -6.22
N LEU A 136 -18.57 14.96 -6.26
CA LEU A 136 -18.44 14.18 -7.50
C LEU A 136 -19.63 14.38 -8.42
N ALA A 137 -20.85 14.48 -7.88
CA ALA A 137 -22.03 14.79 -8.70
C ALA A 137 -21.87 16.11 -9.47
N HIS A 138 -21.33 17.15 -8.83
CA HIS A 138 -21.02 18.42 -9.47
C HIS A 138 -19.87 18.29 -10.49
N LEU A 139 -18.75 17.67 -10.11
CA LEU A 139 -17.59 17.50 -10.97
C LEU A 139 -17.90 16.71 -12.25
N LEU A 140 -18.75 15.67 -12.15
CA LEU A 140 -19.21 14.87 -13.28
C LEU A 140 -20.11 15.68 -14.21
N LYS A 141 -21.03 16.47 -13.65
CA LYS A 141 -21.93 17.34 -14.43
C LYS A 141 -21.15 18.38 -15.23
N GLU A 142 -20.18 19.02 -14.59
CA GLU A 142 -19.30 20.01 -15.22
C GLU A 142 -18.17 19.39 -16.07
N ARG A 143 -18.02 18.07 -16.00
CA ARG A 143 -16.94 17.31 -16.64
C ARG A 143 -15.58 17.91 -16.29
N VAL A 144 -15.32 18.15 -15.00
CA VAL A 144 -14.04 18.72 -14.53
C VAL A 144 -12.89 17.78 -14.86
N ARG A 145 -11.83 18.35 -15.43
CA ARG A 145 -10.75 17.59 -16.08
C ARG A 145 -9.38 17.86 -15.49
N HIS A 146 -9.22 19.03 -14.88
CA HIS A 146 -7.95 19.53 -14.42
C HIS A 146 -7.68 19.01 -13.02
N TYR A 147 -6.60 18.25 -12.87
CA TYR A 147 -6.23 17.64 -11.59
C TYR A 147 -5.86 18.70 -10.54
N TYR A 148 -5.42 19.88 -10.97
CA TYR A 148 -5.21 21.01 -10.06
C TYR A 148 -6.53 21.46 -9.40
N ILE A 149 -7.64 21.47 -10.15
CA ILE A 149 -8.97 21.77 -9.59
C ILE A 149 -9.40 20.66 -8.63
N LEU A 150 -9.18 19.39 -8.98
CA LEU A 150 -9.44 18.25 -8.10
C LEU A 150 -8.62 18.33 -6.79
N CYS A 151 -7.37 18.80 -6.87
CA CYS A 151 -6.52 19.03 -5.71
C CYS A 151 -7.05 20.15 -4.81
N ILE A 152 -7.54 21.25 -5.39
CA ILE A 152 -8.14 22.38 -4.65
C ILE A 152 -9.37 21.92 -3.85
N VAL A 153 -10.28 21.19 -4.50
CA VAL A 153 -11.50 20.71 -3.82
C VAL A 153 -11.21 19.60 -2.81
N GLY A 154 -10.23 18.72 -3.08
CA GLY A 154 -9.75 17.74 -2.11
C GLY A 154 -9.16 18.42 -0.86
N PHE A 155 -8.40 19.51 -1.05
CA PHE A 155 -7.90 20.31 0.07
C PHE A 155 -9.03 20.95 0.88
N ALA A 156 -10.09 21.44 0.22
CA ALA A 156 -11.26 22.00 0.89
C ALA A 156 -11.93 20.98 1.83
N ILE A 157 -12.15 19.75 1.34
CA ILE A 157 -12.71 18.65 2.13
C ILE A 157 -11.79 18.32 3.31
N ALA A 158 -10.49 18.17 3.07
CA ALA A 158 -9.53 17.88 4.13
C ALA A 158 -9.53 18.96 5.23
N ARG A 159 -9.58 20.24 4.84
CA ARG A 159 -9.65 21.36 5.79
C ARG A 159 -10.91 21.32 6.65
N GLU A 160 -12.03 20.91 6.08
CA GLU A 160 -13.30 20.79 6.81
C GLU A 160 -13.31 19.60 7.76
N LEU A 161 -12.72 18.46 7.34
CA LEU A 161 -12.62 17.26 8.17
C LEU A 161 -11.54 17.35 9.25
N PHE A 162 -10.54 18.21 9.06
CA PHE A 162 -9.41 18.29 9.96
C PHE A 162 -9.81 18.91 11.30
N SER A 163 -9.81 18.08 12.33
CA SER A 163 -9.94 18.51 13.72
C SER A 163 -8.62 18.32 14.45
N ARG A 164 -8.04 19.42 14.93
CA ARG A 164 -6.77 19.38 15.69
C ARG A 164 -6.88 18.45 16.90
N SER A 165 -7.94 18.56 17.68
CA SER A 165 -8.12 17.73 18.89
C SER A 165 -8.32 16.25 18.58
N ALA A 166 -9.01 15.92 17.49
CA ALA A 166 -9.15 14.53 17.05
C ALA A 166 -7.81 13.95 16.57
N MET A 167 -7.02 14.76 15.86
CA MET A 167 -5.69 14.35 15.41
C MET A 167 -4.71 14.21 16.57
N GLU A 168 -4.74 15.08 17.58
CA GLU A 168 -3.95 14.94 18.82
C GLU A 168 -4.26 13.63 19.55
N LYS A 169 -5.55 13.28 19.67
CA LYS A 169 -5.97 11.97 20.21
C LYS A 169 -5.46 10.80 19.38
N THR A 170 -5.49 10.94 18.05
CA THR A 170 -4.98 9.91 17.13
C THR A 170 -3.47 9.70 17.33
N LEU A 171 -2.69 10.79 17.42
CA LEU A 171 -1.25 10.71 17.68
C LEU A 171 -0.94 10.08 19.04
N ALA A 172 -1.70 10.42 20.09
CA ALA A 172 -1.54 9.80 21.41
C ALA A 172 -1.83 8.29 21.38
N ALA A 173 -2.90 7.86 20.69
CA ALA A 173 -3.23 6.46 20.55
C ALA A 173 -2.17 5.68 19.74
N MET A 174 -1.63 6.29 18.68
CA MET A 174 -0.55 5.72 17.89
C MET A 174 0.72 5.52 18.73
N ALA A 175 1.09 6.51 19.56
CA ALA A 175 2.25 6.43 20.43
C ALA A 175 2.12 5.28 21.45
N ASN A 176 0.92 5.03 21.98
CA ASN A 176 0.65 3.90 22.89
C ASN A 176 0.76 2.53 22.22
N SER A 177 0.68 2.47 20.89
CA SER A 177 0.78 1.25 20.09
C SER A 177 2.12 1.13 19.36
N SER A 178 3.04 2.06 19.62
CA SER A 178 4.39 2.08 19.05
C SER A 178 5.18 0.87 19.58
N LEU A 179 5.91 0.22 18.67
CA LEU A 179 6.84 -0.85 19.00
C LEU A 179 8.14 -0.60 18.21
N PRO A 180 9.00 0.33 18.69
CA PRO A 180 10.23 0.69 18.01
C PRO A 180 11.17 -0.51 17.91
N GLY A 181 11.79 -0.66 16.73
CA GLY A 181 12.82 -1.65 16.46
C GLY A 181 14.03 -1.05 15.74
N SER A 182 15.00 -1.90 15.44
CA SER A 182 16.28 -1.51 14.82
C SER A 182 16.30 -1.69 13.30
N ILE A 183 15.43 -2.58 12.80
CA ILE A 183 15.44 -3.00 11.39
C ILE A 183 14.53 -2.09 10.57
N PRO A 184 15.05 -1.44 9.51
CA PRO A 184 14.21 -0.72 8.57
C PRO A 184 13.28 -1.64 7.80
N MET A 185 12.01 -1.23 7.71
CA MET A 185 10.94 -2.02 7.10
C MET A 185 10.08 -1.15 6.20
N GLY A 186 9.53 -1.75 5.16
CA GLY A 186 8.42 -1.17 4.42
C GLY A 186 7.57 -2.26 3.80
N VAL A 187 6.52 -1.87 3.10
CA VAL A 187 5.53 -2.81 2.60
C VAL A 187 4.99 -2.39 1.25
N GLU A 188 4.69 -3.37 0.40
CA GLU A 188 3.94 -3.19 -0.84
C GLU A 188 2.59 -3.88 -0.65
N LEU A 189 1.50 -3.13 -0.79
CA LEU A 189 0.13 -3.65 -0.64
C LEU A 189 -0.54 -3.66 -2.00
N GLU A 190 -1.06 -4.81 -2.40
CA GLU A 190 -1.76 -5.00 -3.67
C GLU A 190 -3.27 -5.07 -3.44
N PHE A 191 -4.02 -4.37 -4.29
CA PHE A 191 -5.47 -4.32 -4.25
C PHE A 191 -6.06 -4.69 -5.62
N SER A 192 -7.07 -5.57 -5.64
CA SER A 192 -7.80 -5.93 -6.85
C SER A 192 -9.13 -6.61 -6.54
N ASN A 193 -10.20 -6.14 -7.19
CA ASN A 193 -11.52 -6.79 -7.15
C ASN A 193 -11.58 -8.11 -7.94
N LEU A 194 -10.56 -8.41 -8.75
CA LEU A 194 -10.44 -9.68 -9.47
C LEU A 194 -9.50 -10.68 -8.78
N GLY A 195 -8.79 -10.25 -7.74
CA GLY A 195 -7.77 -11.04 -7.06
C GLY A 195 -6.76 -11.65 -8.05
N HIS A 196 -6.56 -12.97 -7.97
CA HIS A 196 -5.61 -13.71 -8.83
C HIS A 196 -5.90 -13.60 -10.33
N GLU A 197 -7.11 -13.21 -10.74
CA GLU A 197 -7.43 -13.00 -12.15
C GLU A 197 -6.95 -11.63 -12.68
N ALA A 198 -6.46 -10.72 -11.84
CA ALA A 198 -6.07 -9.37 -12.26
C ALA A 198 -4.99 -9.36 -13.37
N PRO A 199 -3.92 -10.19 -13.31
CA PRO A 199 -2.91 -10.26 -14.36
C PRO A 199 -3.38 -10.88 -15.68
N ILE A 200 -4.50 -11.61 -15.67
CA ILE A 200 -4.91 -12.52 -16.74
C ILE A 200 -5.45 -11.76 -17.97
N ASP A 201 -5.78 -10.46 -17.87
CA ASP A 201 -6.29 -9.63 -18.97
C ASP A 201 -5.20 -9.20 -19.98
N THR A 202 -4.44 -10.17 -20.49
CA THR A 202 -3.57 -10.00 -21.64
C THR A 202 -4.38 -10.26 -22.91
N THR A 203 -5.08 -9.21 -23.36
CA THR A 203 -5.90 -9.10 -24.60
C THR A 203 -5.39 -9.80 -25.87
N TRP A 204 -4.12 -10.21 -25.94
CA TRP A 204 -3.51 -10.87 -27.10
C TRP A 204 -3.11 -12.33 -26.87
N ALA A 205 -2.84 -12.75 -25.62
CA ALA A 205 -2.40 -14.11 -25.33
C ALA A 205 -3.59 -15.09 -25.32
N ASN A 206 -4.80 -14.59 -25.04
CA ASN A 206 -6.00 -15.42 -25.06
C ASN A 206 -7.26 -14.62 -25.46
N PRO A 207 -7.63 -14.57 -26.76
CA PRO A 207 -8.82 -13.86 -27.23
C PRO A 207 -10.11 -14.31 -26.54
N SER A 208 -10.17 -15.57 -26.08
CA SER A 208 -11.33 -16.11 -25.34
C SER A 208 -11.57 -15.43 -23.98
N GLN A 209 -10.58 -14.68 -23.48
CA GLN A 209 -10.65 -13.97 -22.20
C GLN A 209 -10.89 -12.46 -22.38
N TRP A 210 -11.17 -12.00 -23.61
CA TRP A 210 -11.52 -10.61 -23.86
C TRP A 210 -12.79 -10.23 -23.08
N GLY A 211 -12.69 -9.14 -22.31
CA GLY A 211 -13.83 -8.58 -21.59
C GLY A 211 -13.88 -9.01 -20.13
N ARG A 212 -13.01 -9.93 -19.68
CA ARG A 212 -12.93 -10.34 -18.26
C ARG A 212 -12.71 -9.18 -17.30
N TRP A 213 -12.03 -8.12 -17.73
CA TRP A 213 -11.90 -6.89 -16.95
C TRP A 213 -13.25 -6.29 -16.51
N ARG A 214 -14.36 -6.55 -17.23
CA ARG A 214 -15.71 -6.09 -16.85
C ARG A 214 -16.28 -6.83 -15.64
N ARG A 215 -15.68 -7.95 -15.21
CA ARG A 215 -16.06 -8.65 -13.96
C ARG A 215 -15.80 -7.80 -12.73
N ASP A 216 -14.90 -6.82 -12.84
CA ASP A 216 -14.81 -5.71 -11.91
C ASP A 216 -15.60 -4.53 -12.51
N PRO A 217 -16.90 -4.38 -12.18
CA PRO A 217 -17.73 -3.31 -12.72
C PRO A 217 -17.32 -1.94 -12.20
N ALA A 218 -16.56 -1.89 -11.09
CA ALA A 218 -16.21 -0.63 -10.45
C ALA A 218 -15.01 0.04 -11.12
N PHE A 219 -13.93 -0.70 -11.37
CA PHE A 219 -12.68 -0.14 -11.90
C PHE A 219 -12.24 -0.76 -13.22
N HIS A 220 -12.96 -1.75 -13.74
CA HIS A 220 -12.59 -2.45 -14.97
C HIS A 220 -11.14 -3.00 -14.91
N ASN A 221 -10.79 -3.68 -13.81
CA ASN A 221 -9.45 -4.23 -13.53
C ASN A 221 -8.34 -3.17 -13.54
N MET A 222 -8.63 -1.98 -13.01
CA MET A 222 -7.70 -0.85 -12.97
C MET A 222 -7.11 -0.41 -14.33
N ARG A 223 -7.73 -0.78 -15.47
CA ARG A 223 -7.19 -0.50 -16.83
C ARG A 223 -7.08 0.99 -17.18
N LEU A 224 -7.79 1.86 -16.47
CA LEU A 224 -7.75 3.31 -16.68
C LEU A 224 -6.81 4.03 -15.70
N TYR A 225 -6.05 3.30 -14.87
CA TYR A 225 -5.17 3.83 -13.82
C TYR A 225 -4.30 5.03 -14.29
N HIS A 226 -3.54 4.84 -15.37
CA HIS A 226 -2.67 5.90 -15.92
C HIS A 226 -3.43 7.02 -16.64
N CYS A 227 -4.65 6.77 -17.14
CA CYS A 227 -5.48 7.85 -17.68
C CYS A 227 -6.04 8.76 -16.59
N PHE A 228 -6.22 8.20 -15.39
CA PHE A 228 -6.54 8.97 -14.21
C PHE A 228 -5.30 9.50 -13.47
N HIS A 229 -4.12 9.39 -14.08
CA HIS A 229 -2.84 9.81 -13.50
C HIS A 229 -2.63 9.31 -12.07
N LEU A 230 -3.14 8.13 -11.72
CA LEU A 230 -3.08 7.65 -10.35
C LEU A 230 -1.63 7.48 -9.89
N ASP A 231 -0.68 7.10 -10.76
CA ASP A 231 0.76 7.09 -10.46
C ASP A 231 1.32 8.44 -9.99
N HIS A 232 0.72 9.55 -10.41
CA HIS A 232 1.09 10.89 -9.97
C HIS A 232 0.32 11.32 -8.72
N VAL A 233 -0.98 11.02 -8.64
CA VAL A 233 -1.84 11.45 -7.53
C VAL A 233 -1.57 10.64 -6.26
N SER A 234 -1.28 9.34 -6.37
CA SER A 234 -1.00 8.44 -5.25
C SER A 234 0.44 8.48 -4.75
N TRP A 235 1.20 9.53 -5.10
CA TRP A 235 2.65 9.60 -4.92
C TRP A 235 3.12 9.45 -3.47
N ARG A 236 2.30 9.86 -2.49
CA ARG A 236 2.60 9.71 -1.06
C ARG A 236 2.61 8.24 -0.63
N LEU A 237 1.78 7.42 -1.28
CA LEU A 237 1.66 5.99 -1.03
C LEU A 237 2.49 5.17 -2.02
N GLY A 238 3.36 5.83 -2.81
CA GLY A 238 4.18 5.17 -3.83
C GLY A 238 3.36 4.42 -4.89
N GLY A 239 2.14 4.87 -5.18
CA GLY A 239 1.20 3.99 -5.88
C GLY A 239 1.60 3.66 -7.33
N TYR A 240 1.39 2.40 -7.70
CA TYR A 240 1.77 1.83 -8.99
C TYR A 240 0.67 0.87 -9.49
N LEU A 241 0.71 0.55 -10.79
CA LEU A 241 -0.13 -0.50 -11.37
C LEU A 241 0.75 -1.70 -11.70
N ASP A 242 0.69 -2.76 -10.89
CA ASP A 242 1.38 -4.00 -11.21
C ASP A 242 0.52 -4.90 -12.09
N HIS A 243 0.98 -5.09 -13.31
CA HIS A 243 0.30 -5.85 -14.35
C HIS A 243 0.93 -7.24 -14.53
N HIS A 244 2.02 -7.57 -13.81
CA HIS A 244 2.71 -8.86 -13.87
C HIS A 244 3.20 -9.31 -15.27
N VAL A 245 3.06 -8.49 -16.32
CA VAL A 245 3.50 -8.79 -17.69
C VAL A 245 4.91 -8.25 -17.95
N GLY A 246 5.90 -9.14 -18.09
CA GLY A 246 7.31 -8.73 -18.28
C GLY A 246 7.63 -7.98 -19.58
N TRP A 247 6.76 -8.02 -20.59
CA TRP A 247 7.08 -7.62 -21.97
C TRP A 247 6.36 -6.36 -22.49
N ARG A 248 5.52 -5.69 -21.69
CA ARG A 248 4.78 -4.49 -22.15
C ARG A 248 4.77 -3.35 -21.13
N LYS A 249 5.97 -2.85 -20.80
CA LYS A 249 6.11 -1.49 -20.30
C LYS A 249 5.73 -0.50 -21.42
N TYR A 250 4.53 0.06 -21.35
CA TYR A 250 4.15 1.33 -22.01
C TYR A 250 4.05 1.36 -23.54
N LYS A 251 3.30 0.46 -24.20
CA LYS A 251 2.76 0.82 -25.54
C LYS A 251 1.39 1.48 -25.36
N PRO A 252 1.24 2.79 -25.64
CA PRO A 252 0.01 3.56 -25.40
C PRO A 252 -0.99 3.29 -26.53
N VAL A 253 -1.34 2.03 -26.72
CA VAL A 253 -2.34 1.64 -27.72
C VAL A 253 -3.69 1.60 -26.98
N PRO A 254 -4.66 2.46 -27.32
CA PRO A 254 -5.91 2.62 -26.55
C PRO A 254 -6.68 1.32 -26.34
N PHE A 255 -6.56 0.37 -27.28
CA PHE A 255 -7.22 -0.94 -27.24
C PHE A 255 -6.40 -2.05 -26.56
N CYS A 256 -5.11 -1.82 -26.24
CA CYS A 256 -4.21 -2.82 -25.63
C CYS A 256 -3.84 -2.48 -24.19
N ARG A 257 -4.73 -1.82 -23.43
CA ARG A 257 -4.49 -1.50 -22.03
C ARG A 257 -4.59 -2.76 -21.18
N VAL A 258 -3.57 -3.01 -20.38
CA VAL A 258 -3.51 -4.13 -19.44
C VAL A 258 -3.94 -3.62 -18.08
N GLY A 259 -4.81 -4.38 -17.41
CA GLY A 259 -5.20 -4.13 -16.03
C GLY A 259 -4.17 -4.68 -15.05
N GLY A 260 -4.48 -4.65 -13.76
CA GLY A 260 -3.58 -5.19 -12.76
C GLY A 260 -3.94 -4.79 -11.34
N PHE A 261 -3.03 -5.09 -10.43
CA PHE A 261 -3.12 -4.70 -9.03
C PHE A 261 -2.84 -3.22 -8.88
N MET A 262 -3.73 -2.51 -8.18
CA MET A 262 -3.40 -1.21 -7.63
C MET A 262 -2.48 -1.44 -6.44
N GLU A 263 -1.24 -0.97 -6.53
CA GLU A 263 -0.22 -1.17 -5.50
C GLU A 263 -0.05 0.12 -4.69
N CYS A 264 0.06 0.00 -3.36
CA CYS A 264 0.59 1.04 -2.48
C CYS A 264 1.97 0.60 -1.99
N CYS A 265 3.03 1.24 -2.49
CA CYS A 265 4.42 0.90 -2.19
C CYS A 265 5.02 1.85 -1.14
N LEU A 266 4.98 1.47 0.13
CA LEU A 266 5.61 2.17 1.24
C LEU A 266 7.12 1.86 1.36
N VAL A 267 7.77 1.56 0.23
CA VAL A 267 9.21 1.27 0.13
C VAL A 267 9.86 2.14 -0.95
N ARG A 268 9.10 2.70 -1.89
CA ARG A 268 9.64 3.36 -3.08
C ARG A 268 9.15 4.80 -3.14
N THR A 269 10.09 5.74 -3.11
CA THR A 269 9.80 7.18 -3.21
C THR A 269 9.94 7.74 -4.61
N ASN A 270 10.49 6.96 -5.55
CA ASN A 270 10.62 7.32 -6.96
C ASN A 270 10.29 6.16 -7.91
N TYR A 271 9.85 6.53 -9.11
CA TYR A 271 9.40 5.61 -10.14
C TYR A 271 10.54 4.84 -10.82
N GLN A 272 11.78 5.33 -10.72
CA GLN A 272 12.93 4.73 -11.41
C GLN A 272 13.41 3.41 -10.80
N ARG A 273 12.77 2.92 -9.71
CA ARG A 273 13.02 1.62 -9.07
C ARG A 273 14.47 1.39 -8.61
N SER A 274 15.30 2.44 -8.59
CA SER A 274 16.71 2.33 -8.22
C SER A 274 16.97 2.73 -6.77
N SER A 275 16.06 3.48 -6.14
CA SER A 275 16.20 3.86 -4.73
C SER A 275 14.98 3.46 -3.91
N SER A 276 15.20 2.66 -2.87
CA SER A 276 14.18 2.40 -1.84
C SER A 276 14.38 3.32 -0.66
N LEU A 277 13.28 3.68 -0.02
CA LEU A 277 13.27 4.28 1.29
C LEU A 277 12.29 3.49 2.17
N PRO A 278 12.77 2.73 3.18
CA PRO A 278 11.90 2.01 4.10
C PRO A 278 10.93 2.97 4.79
N TYR A 279 9.75 2.47 5.15
CA TYR A 279 8.73 3.28 5.79
C TYR A 279 9.10 3.66 7.22
N THR A 280 9.52 2.69 8.02
CA THR A 280 9.81 2.85 9.45
C THR A 280 10.61 1.67 10.00
N THR A 281 11.19 1.83 11.18
CA THR A 281 11.73 0.73 11.98
C THR A 281 10.74 0.25 13.07
N ASP A 282 9.63 0.96 13.26
CA ASP A 282 8.59 0.68 14.25
C ASP A 282 7.51 -0.27 13.71
N THR A 283 7.43 -1.47 14.29
CA THR A 283 6.47 -2.51 13.89
C THR A 283 5.02 -2.12 14.20
N GLY A 284 4.81 -1.40 15.30
CA GLY A 284 3.52 -0.84 15.68
C GLY A 284 3.03 0.23 14.70
N LEU A 285 3.93 1.11 14.23
CA LEU A 285 3.58 2.11 13.23
C LEU A 285 3.25 1.46 11.87
N LEU A 286 4.07 0.50 11.43
CA LEU A 286 3.87 -0.17 10.14
C LEU A 286 2.55 -0.95 10.11
N SER A 287 2.27 -1.73 11.17
CA SER A 287 1.01 -2.49 11.27
C SER A 287 -0.21 -1.58 11.23
N GLN A 288 -0.23 -0.50 12.03
CA GLN A 288 -1.30 0.50 11.99
C GLN A 288 -1.48 1.14 10.60
N THR A 289 -0.37 1.37 9.89
CA THR A 289 -0.42 1.93 8.53
C THR A 289 -1.04 0.96 7.53
N VAL A 290 -0.68 -0.33 7.61
CA VAL A 290 -1.26 -1.38 6.76
C VAL A 290 -2.77 -1.48 7.00
N GLU A 291 -3.20 -1.54 8.27
CA GLU A 291 -4.64 -1.54 8.61
C GLU A 291 -5.35 -0.31 8.05
N ALA A 292 -4.78 0.87 8.30
CA ALA A 292 -5.42 2.10 7.89
C ALA A 292 -5.49 2.21 6.36
N LEU A 293 -4.52 1.69 5.61
CA LEU A 293 -4.58 1.64 4.15
C LEU A 293 -5.65 0.68 3.62
N ILE A 294 -5.80 -0.49 4.24
CA ILE A 294 -6.84 -1.45 3.86
C ILE A 294 -8.23 -0.82 4.02
N ASP A 295 -8.47 -0.16 5.14
CA ASP A 295 -9.76 0.46 5.43
C ASP A 295 -10.02 1.72 4.56
N TYR A 296 -8.95 2.43 4.17
CA TYR A 296 -9.05 3.67 3.39
C TYR A 296 -9.57 3.46 1.96
N PHE A 297 -9.39 2.25 1.41
CA PHE A 297 -9.90 1.85 0.09
C PHE A 297 -11.05 0.83 0.23
N PRO A 298 -12.27 1.25 0.62
CA PRO A 298 -13.40 0.33 0.76
C PRO A 298 -13.88 -0.24 -0.58
N ASP A 299 -13.66 0.48 -1.68
CA ASP A 299 -14.18 0.12 -3.01
C ASP A 299 -13.27 -0.84 -3.79
N VAL A 300 -12.06 -1.12 -3.27
CA VAL A 300 -11.09 -2.05 -3.88
C VAL A 300 -10.72 -3.11 -2.87
N ALA A 301 -10.90 -4.38 -3.22
CA ALA A 301 -10.57 -5.48 -2.33
C ALA A 301 -9.04 -5.57 -2.07
N PRO A 302 -8.61 -5.72 -0.81
CA PRO A 302 -7.21 -6.02 -0.53
C PRO A 302 -6.86 -7.41 -1.06
N PHE A 303 -5.64 -7.58 -1.57
CA PHE A 303 -5.21 -8.83 -2.19
C PHE A 303 -3.92 -9.37 -1.57
N SER A 304 -2.76 -8.71 -1.69
CA SER A 304 -1.50 -9.25 -1.15
C SER A 304 -0.66 -8.22 -0.46
N MET A 305 0.23 -8.69 0.40
CA MET A 305 1.23 -7.88 1.07
C MET A 305 2.62 -8.47 0.88
N HIS A 306 3.54 -7.62 0.44
CA HIS A 306 4.95 -7.92 0.34
C HIS A 306 5.70 -7.12 1.41
N LEU A 307 6.20 -7.80 2.44
CA LEU A 307 6.94 -7.17 3.53
C LEU A 307 8.42 -7.11 3.18
N ASN A 308 8.97 -5.90 3.14
CA ASN A 308 10.37 -5.64 2.86
C ASN A 308 11.10 -5.35 4.16
N LEU A 309 12.08 -6.19 4.50
CA LEU A 309 12.88 -6.08 5.72
C LEU A 309 14.36 -5.96 5.35
N GLU A 310 15.04 -4.95 5.87
CA GLU A 310 16.48 -4.84 5.71
C GLU A 310 17.21 -5.93 6.50
N GLN A 311 18.19 -6.57 5.88
CA GLN A 311 18.97 -7.61 6.51
C GLN A 311 20.27 -7.02 7.08
N THR A 312 20.31 -6.78 8.38
CA THR A 312 21.45 -6.16 9.07
C THR A 312 22.34 -7.18 9.82
N SER A 313 21.84 -8.38 10.16
CA SER A 313 22.56 -9.37 10.96
C SER A 313 23.24 -10.48 10.16
N SER A 314 24.46 -10.84 10.58
CA SER A 314 25.31 -11.92 10.03
C SER A 314 25.49 -13.12 10.98
N GLY A 315 24.65 -13.22 12.02
CA GLY A 315 24.71 -14.27 13.04
C GLY A 315 24.55 -15.70 12.50
N LEU A 316 24.77 -16.69 13.39
CA LEU A 316 24.51 -18.10 13.09
C LEU A 316 23.01 -18.34 12.98
N LYS A 317 22.49 -18.39 11.75
CA LYS A 317 21.07 -18.62 11.49
C LYS A 317 20.78 -20.09 11.18
N ASN A 318 19.61 -20.56 11.63
CA ASN A 318 19.10 -21.88 11.31
C ASN A 318 18.72 -21.98 9.82
N GLU A 319 18.81 -23.16 9.23
CA GLU A 319 18.22 -23.39 7.89
C GLU A 319 16.72 -23.68 8.05
N PRO A 320 15.83 -22.99 7.31
CA PRO A 320 14.39 -23.20 7.45
C PRO A 320 13.97 -24.56 6.86
N MET A 321 13.12 -25.27 7.60
CA MET A 321 12.47 -26.51 7.17
C MET A 321 11.14 -26.20 6.47
N VAL A 322 10.58 -27.20 5.76
CA VAL A 322 9.25 -27.09 5.12
C VAL A 322 8.19 -26.67 6.14
N ASP A 323 8.17 -27.28 7.32
CA ASP A 323 7.24 -26.95 8.40
C ASP A 323 7.30 -25.48 8.82
N ASP A 324 8.50 -24.88 8.82
CA ASP A 324 8.67 -23.49 9.25
C ASP A 324 8.01 -22.54 8.26
N TYR A 325 8.03 -22.86 6.95
CA TYR A 325 7.27 -22.13 5.93
C TYR A 325 5.76 -22.40 6.03
N ILE A 326 5.36 -23.64 6.34
CA ILE A 326 3.95 -23.99 6.57
C ILE A 326 3.38 -23.17 7.74
N CYS A 327 4.13 -23.00 8.84
CA CYS A 327 3.75 -22.09 9.94
C CYS A 327 3.46 -20.67 9.45
N LEU A 328 4.27 -20.14 8.54
CA LEU A 328 4.03 -18.82 7.97
C LEU A 328 2.75 -18.77 7.12
N PHE A 329 2.45 -19.80 6.34
CA PHE A 329 1.19 -19.89 5.58
C PHE A 329 -0.02 -20.07 6.51
N ILE A 330 0.08 -20.82 7.60
CA ILE A 330 -1.01 -20.95 8.59
C ILE A 330 -1.37 -19.56 9.18
N LEU A 331 -0.38 -18.68 9.36
CA LEU A 331 -0.57 -17.33 9.88
C LEU A 331 -1.08 -16.34 8.83
N GLY A 332 -0.53 -16.35 7.63
CA GLY A 332 -0.74 -15.29 6.63
C GLY A 332 -1.20 -15.76 5.25
N GLY A 333 -1.38 -17.05 5.01
CA GLY A 333 -1.80 -17.63 3.72
C GLY A 333 -3.31 -17.59 3.48
N ASP A 334 -3.73 -17.96 2.28
CA ASP A 334 -5.13 -17.91 1.83
C ASP A 334 -5.70 -19.32 1.71
N PHE A 335 -6.51 -19.74 2.69
CA PHE A 335 -7.13 -21.06 2.67
C PHE A 335 -8.59 -20.97 2.20
N GLY A 336 -8.96 -21.86 1.29
CA GLY A 336 -10.35 -22.05 0.92
C GLY A 336 -10.55 -23.18 -0.08
N PRO A 337 -11.79 -23.46 -0.49
CA PRO A 337 -12.08 -24.54 -1.42
C PRO A 337 -11.39 -24.33 -2.79
N ASP A 338 -10.91 -25.42 -3.36
CA ASP A 338 -10.54 -25.58 -4.77
C ASP A 338 -11.78 -25.78 -5.67
N GLU A 339 -11.58 -26.12 -6.95
CA GLU A 339 -12.67 -26.34 -7.91
C GLU A 339 -13.53 -27.57 -7.57
N GLN A 340 -13.00 -28.49 -6.76
CA GLN A 340 -13.65 -29.72 -6.31
C GLN A 340 -14.23 -29.57 -4.88
N GLY A 341 -14.13 -28.39 -4.27
CA GLY A 341 -14.60 -28.10 -2.92
C GLY A 341 -13.66 -28.56 -1.79
N LYS A 342 -12.45 -29.03 -2.10
CA LYS A 342 -11.45 -29.44 -1.09
C LYS A 342 -10.64 -28.23 -0.62
N LEU A 343 -10.24 -28.24 0.65
CA LEU A 343 -9.39 -27.19 1.21
C LEU A 343 -8.05 -27.13 0.46
N MET A 344 -7.62 -25.92 0.11
CA MET A 344 -6.36 -25.62 -0.55
C MET A 344 -5.78 -24.31 0.00
N GLU A 345 -4.46 -24.23 0.11
CA GLU A 345 -3.76 -22.94 0.21
C GLU A 345 -3.65 -22.35 -1.20
N ARG A 346 -4.42 -21.30 -1.47
CA ARG A 346 -4.70 -20.78 -2.80
C ARG A 346 -3.54 -20.01 -3.39
N ARG A 347 -2.68 -19.39 -2.59
CA ARG A 347 -1.57 -18.57 -3.10
C ARG A 347 -0.52 -19.43 -3.79
N LEU A 348 -0.19 -20.56 -3.18
CA LEU A 348 0.67 -21.58 -3.79
C LEU A 348 -0.11 -22.42 -4.79
N GLY A 349 -1.31 -22.89 -4.43
CA GLY A 349 -2.11 -23.80 -5.26
C GLY A 349 -2.55 -23.21 -6.61
N ARG A 350 -2.63 -21.87 -6.73
CA ARG A 350 -2.98 -21.16 -7.97
C ARG A 350 -1.81 -20.38 -8.59
N ASP A 351 -0.57 -20.66 -8.18
CA ASP A 351 0.64 -20.02 -8.72
C ASP A 351 0.60 -18.48 -8.63
N GLU A 352 0.08 -17.95 -7.51
CA GLU A 352 -0.05 -16.51 -7.30
C GLU A 352 1.25 -15.87 -6.81
N ILE A 353 2.12 -16.66 -6.18
CA ILE A 353 3.41 -16.19 -5.66
C ILE A 353 4.57 -16.73 -6.49
N ARG A 354 5.51 -15.84 -6.84
CA ARG A 354 6.72 -16.19 -7.61
C ARG A 354 7.88 -16.70 -6.73
N GLY A 355 7.70 -16.63 -5.41
CA GLY A 355 8.66 -17.03 -4.39
C GLY A 355 8.14 -16.66 -3.00
N LEU A 356 8.66 -17.33 -1.98
CA LEU A 356 8.34 -17.10 -0.56
C LEU A 356 9.09 -15.89 -0.02
N ALA A 357 10.39 -15.84 -0.29
CA ALA A 357 11.27 -14.76 0.14
C ALA A 357 12.34 -14.45 -0.91
N HIS A 358 12.41 -13.19 -1.35
CA HIS A 358 13.40 -12.74 -2.33
C HIS A 358 14.42 -11.79 -1.72
N ARG A 359 15.71 -12.01 -1.98
CA ARG A 359 16.77 -11.11 -1.54
C ARG A 359 17.11 -10.12 -2.66
N ASN A 360 16.82 -8.86 -2.41
CA ASN A 360 17.11 -7.74 -3.29
C ASN A 360 18.27 -6.90 -2.75
N LYS A 361 18.94 -6.16 -3.66
CA LYS A 361 19.86 -5.08 -3.30
C LYS A 361 19.24 -3.76 -3.69
N HIS A 362 19.07 -2.86 -2.72
CA HIS A 362 18.52 -1.54 -2.97
C HIS A 362 19.55 -0.46 -2.62
N TYR A 363 19.56 0.63 -3.38
CA TYR A 363 20.38 1.79 -3.07
C TYR A 363 19.57 2.78 -2.21
N SER A 364 20.06 3.11 -1.02
CA SER A 364 19.47 4.17 -0.20
C SER A 364 20.01 5.52 -0.65
N SER A 365 19.12 6.43 -1.04
CA SER A 365 19.52 7.79 -1.40
C SER A 365 19.87 8.64 -0.18
N GLN A 366 19.51 8.20 1.04
CA GLN A 366 19.78 8.96 2.27
C GLN A 366 21.23 8.79 2.74
N ASP A 367 21.72 7.54 2.80
CA ASP A 367 23.08 7.21 3.24
C ASP A 367 24.04 6.95 2.06
N ARG A 368 23.51 6.84 0.83
CA ARG A 368 24.26 6.56 -0.41
C ARG A 368 24.91 5.18 -0.43
N GLN A 369 24.32 4.19 0.23
CA GLN A 369 24.83 2.82 0.31
C GLN A 369 23.85 1.79 -0.28
N TRP A 370 24.38 0.60 -0.56
CA TRP A 370 23.60 -0.56 -0.98
C TRP A 370 23.21 -1.39 0.23
N HIS A 371 21.91 -1.60 0.40
CA HIS A 371 21.33 -2.41 1.45
C HIS A 371 20.79 -3.71 0.88
N THR A 372 20.92 -4.78 1.67
CA THR A 372 20.30 -6.06 1.34
C THR A 372 18.92 -6.10 1.98
N VAL A 373 17.89 -6.27 1.17
CA VAL A 373 16.50 -6.31 1.62
C VAL A 373 15.92 -7.68 1.31
N VAL A 374 15.21 -8.27 2.26
CA VAL A 374 14.43 -9.49 2.06
C VAL A 374 12.97 -9.12 1.93
N GLU A 375 12.37 -9.51 0.81
CA GLU A 375 10.95 -9.32 0.49
C GLU A 375 10.20 -10.63 0.74
N PHE A 376 9.24 -10.63 1.67
CA PHE A 376 8.36 -11.76 1.94
C PHE A 376 7.02 -11.57 1.23
N GLY A 377 6.71 -12.44 0.27
CA GLY A 377 5.52 -12.33 -0.59
C GLY A 377 4.33 -13.20 -0.17
N ILE A 378 4.37 -13.82 1.02
CA ILE A 378 3.45 -14.90 1.43
C ILE A 378 2.15 -14.44 2.11
N VAL A 379 2.03 -13.17 2.46
CA VAL A 379 0.87 -12.66 3.21
C VAL A 379 -0.29 -12.26 2.29
N ARG A 380 -1.43 -12.94 2.45
CA ARG A 380 -2.74 -12.51 1.97
C ARG A 380 -3.22 -11.32 2.81
N LEU A 381 -3.83 -10.33 2.16
CA LEU A 381 -4.53 -9.27 2.88
C LEU A 381 -6.02 -9.56 2.94
N TRP A 382 -6.63 -9.19 4.06
CA TRP A 382 -8.07 -9.24 4.28
C TRP A 382 -8.55 -7.92 4.85
N ARG A 383 -9.86 -7.68 4.84
CA ARG A 383 -10.41 -6.61 5.68
C ARG A 383 -10.09 -6.90 7.14
N ARG A 384 -9.94 -5.86 7.95
CA ARG A 384 -9.54 -5.98 9.36
C ARG A 384 -10.43 -6.94 10.17
N HIS A 385 -11.74 -6.97 9.89
CA HIS A 385 -12.71 -7.82 10.58
C HIS A 385 -12.76 -9.27 10.06
N GLU A 386 -12.15 -9.54 8.91
CA GLU A 386 -12.10 -10.87 8.28
C GLU A 386 -10.75 -11.56 8.56
N ARG A 387 -9.72 -10.79 8.95
CA ARG A 387 -8.37 -11.31 9.09
C ARG A 387 -8.24 -12.18 10.34
N PRO A 388 -7.67 -13.40 10.22
CA PRO A 388 -7.61 -14.33 11.34
C PRO A 388 -6.50 -14.03 12.35
N VAL A 389 -5.44 -13.32 11.93
CA VAL A 389 -4.28 -12.99 12.78
C VAL A 389 -4.03 -11.49 12.71
N ASP A 390 -3.67 -10.86 13.82
CA ASP A 390 -3.37 -9.43 13.82
C ASP A 390 -2.08 -9.12 13.02
N MET A 391 -2.06 -7.97 12.35
CA MET A 391 -0.97 -7.60 11.45
C MET A 391 0.35 -7.38 12.19
N GLN A 392 0.32 -6.94 13.45
CA GLN A 392 1.53 -6.75 14.23
C GLN A 392 2.21 -8.10 14.51
N THR A 393 1.45 -9.14 14.86
CA THR A 393 1.96 -10.51 15.03
C THR A 393 2.55 -11.05 13.73
N ILE A 394 1.87 -10.87 12.58
CA ILE A 394 2.42 -11.30 11.27
C ILE A 394 3.76 -10.62 10.98
N ILE A 395 3.85 -9.29 11.14
CA ILE A 395 5.08 -8.53 10.87
C ILE A 395 6.20 -8.95 11.84
N LEU A 396 5.90 -9.10 13.13
CA LEU A 396 6.86 -9.58 14.14
C LEU A 396 7.34 -11.00 13.81
N THR A 397 6.45 -11.90 13.41
CA THR A 397 6.84 -13.26 13.02
C THR A 397 7.80 -13.25 11.84
N LEU A 398 7.52 -12.47 10.78
CA LEU A 398 8.42 -12.37 9.63
C LEU A 398 9.76 -11.73 9.98
N LYS A 399 9.76 -10.76 10.89
CA LYS A 399 10.97 -10.12 11.42
C LYS A 399 11.81 -11.12 12.22
N GLY A 400 11.21 -11.84 13.15
CA GLY A 400 11.87 -12.92 13.88
C GLY A 400 12.35 -14.04 12.97
N PHE A 401 11.60 -14.36 11.91
CA PHE A 401 12.01 -15.32 10.90
C PHE A 401 13.29 -14.88 10.17
N LEU A 402 13.39 -13.60 9.77
CA LEU A 402 14.59 -13.02 9.18
C LEU A 402 15.80 -13.08 10.14
N GLY A 403 15.57 -12.88 11.44
CA GLY A 403 16.60 -12.99 12.48
C GLY A 403 17.10 -14.42 12.64
N GLY A 404 16.19 -15.35 12.93
CA GLY A 404 16.51 -16.72 13.32
C GLY A 404 16.83 -17.69 12.17
N TYR A 405 16.43 -17.37 10.94
CA TYR A 405 16.62 -18.25 9.78
C TYR A 405 17.46 -17.65 8.65
N ARG A 406 18.22 -18.53 7.99
CA ARG A 406 19.02 -18.17 6.83
C ARG A 406 18.12 -18.14 5.59
N ILE A 407 17.76 -16.94 5.16
CA ILE A 407 17.03 -16.76 3.90
C ILE A 407 17.98 -16.98 2.72
N ARG A 408 17.75 -18.08 2.00
CA ARG A 408 18.39 -18.44 0.72
C ARG A 408 17.34 -18.50 -0.37
N GLN A 409 17.78 -18.51 -1.62
CA GLN A 409 16.92 -18.84 -2.73
C GLN A 409 16.33 -20.24 -2.50
N GLU A 410 15.02 -20.38 -2.69
CA GLU A 410 14.30 -21.63 -2.40
C GLU A 410 14.89 -22.81 -3.16
N ASN A 411 15.12 -23.92 -2.45
CA ASN A 411 15.45 -25.18 -3.09
C ASN A 411 14.17 -25.77 -3.73
N ILE A 412 14.30 -26.30 -4.94
CA ILE A 412 13.25 -27.04 -5.68
C ILE A 412 12.55 -28.07 -4.80
N ASN A 413 13.29 -28.77 -3.93
CA ASN A 413 12.71 -29.79 -3.03
C ASN A 413 11.76 -29.19 -2.00
N THR A 414 12.14 -28.06 -1.38
CA THR A 414 11.30 -27.34 -0.41
C THR A 414 10.04 -26.81 -1.09
N MET A 415 10.18 -26.17 -2.25
CA MET A 415 9.04 -25.66 -3.00
C MET A 415 8.10 -26.79 -3.46
N GLY A 416 8.64 -27.90 -3.97
CA GLY A 416 7.85 -29.06 -4.35
C GLY A 416 7.09 -29.68 -3.17
N ALA A 417 7.68 -29.71 -1.97
CA ALA A 417 7.00 -30.15 -0.76
C ALA A 417 5.87 -29.19 -0.34
N LEU A 418 6.12 -27.89 -0.40
CA LEU A 418 5.11 -26.86 -0.10
C LEU A 418 3.95 -26.88 -1.09
N LEU A 419 4.20 -27.06 -2.39
CA LEU A 419 3.14 -27.18 -3.40
C LEU A 419 2.26 -28.40 -3.16
N ARG A 420 2.85 -29.54 -2.77
CA ARG A 420 2.09 -30.74 -2.39
C ARG A 420 1.24 -30.50 -1.14
N TRP A 421 1.81 -29.87 -0.11
CA TRP A 421 1.06 -29.51 1.08
C TRP A 421 -0.05 -28.50 0.77
N ALA A 422 0.21 -27.49 -0.07
CA ALA A 422 -0.79 -26.47 -0.42
C ALA A 422 -2.02 -27.06 -1.12
N GLY A 423 -1.84 -28.09 -1.95
CA GLY A 423 -2.94 -28.80 -2.62
C GLY A 423 -3.70 -29.77 -1.70
N THR A 424 -3.15 -30.15 -0.56
CA THR A 424 -3.85 -30.95 0.47
C THR A 424 -3.36 -30.55 1.85
N PRO A 425 -3.75 -29.36 2.34
CA PRO A 425 -3.22 -28.81 3.58
C PRO A 425 -3.57 -29.71 4.76
N CYS A 426 -2.58 -29.96 5.60
CA CYS A 426 -2.74 -30.71 6.84
C CYS A 426 -2.05 -30.00 8.01
N ALA A 427 -2.50 -30.31 9.23
CA ALA A 427 -1.94 -29.79 10.47
C ALA A 427 -0.49 -30.26 10.67
N LEU A 428 0.32 -29.44 11.33
CA LEU A 428 1.66 -29.80 11.80
C LEU A 428 1.62 -30.34 13.23
N ASP A 429 2.63 -31.14 13.56
CA ASP A 429 2.90 -31.60 14.92
C ASP A 429 3.25 -30.42 15.85
N ILE A 430 2.85 -30.54 17.12
CA ILE A 430 3.09 -29.51 18.13
C ILE A 430 4.58 -29.18 18.32
N SER A 431 5.46 -30.17 18.13
CA SER A 431 6.91 -30.00 18.24
C SER A 431 7.46 -29.09 17.13
N ALA A 432 6.89 -29.15 15.92
CA ALA A 432 7.25 -28.27 14.81
C ALA A 432 6.82 -26.83 15.10
N LEU A 433 5.60 -26.63 15.62
CA LEU A 433 5.11 -25.32 16.04
C LEU A 433 5.97 -24.70 17.14
N GLN A 434 6.31 -25.48 18.19
CA GLN A 434 7.16 -25.01 19.29
C GLN A 434 8.57 -24.64 18.81
N ARG A 435 9.18 -25.46 17.94
CA ARG A 435 10.48 -25.15 17.33
C ARG A 435 10.42 -23.85 16.55
N PHE A 436 9.39 -23.69 15.70
CA PHE A 436 9.20 -22.49 14.92
C PHE A 436 9.08 -21.24 15.81
N CYS A 437 8.21 -21.26 16.81
CA CYS A 437 8.00 -20.14 17.72
C CYS A 437 9.29 -19.75 18.47
N ARG A 438 10.02 -20.73 19.00
CA ARG A 438 11.30 -20.49 19.70
C ARG A 438 12.34 -19.84 18.80
N ASN A 439 12.46 -20.32 17.56
CA ASN A 439 13.42 -19.77 16.59
C ASN A 439 13.04 -18.35 16.17
N VAL A 440 11.75 -18.06 15.99
CA VAL A 440 11.25 -16.71 15.69
C VAL A 440 11.50 -15.77 16.87
N ALA A 441 11.19 -16.19 18.09
CA ALA A 441 11.44 -15.40 19.31
C ALA A 441 12.95 -15.13 19.52
N GLY A 442 13.79 -16.15 19.32
CA GLY A 442 15.25 -16.00 19.33
C GLY A 442 15.73 -15.04 18.24
N GLY A 443 15.15 -15.10 17.04
CA GLY A 443 15.45 -14.16 15.96
C GLY A 443 15.06 -12.72 16.28
N LEU A 444 13.93 -12.48 16.96
CA LEU A 444 13.55 -11.14 17.43
C LEU A 444 14.55 -10.60 18.46
N LEU A 445 15.01 -11.46 19.37
CA LEU A 445 16.03 -11.12 20.36
C LEU A 445 17.37 -10.75 19.67
N GLU A 446 17.79 -11.52 18.67
CA GLU A 446 19.01 -11.24 17.90
C GLU A 446 18.94 -9.91 17.13
N LEU A 447 17.76 -9.52 16.68
CA LEU A 447 17.54 -8.23 16.01
C LEU A 447 17.42 -7.06 17.00
N GLY A 448 17.46 -7.33 18.31
CA GLY A 448 17.37 -6.31 19.36
C GLY A 448 15.99 -5.67 19.45
N GLU A 449 14.93 -6.43 19.15
CA GLU A 449 13.56 -5.93 19.26
C GLU A 449 13.15 -5.74 20.72
N THR A 450 12.34 -4.71 20.97
CA THR A 450 11.92 -4.31 22.32
C THR A 450 10.75 -5.12 22.88
N VAL A 451 10.20 -6.03 22.07
CA VAL A 451 9.08 -6.88 22.47
C VAL A 451 9.52 -7.91 23.51
N ASP A 452 8.64 -8.23 24.46
CA ASP A 452 8.82 -9.39 25.33
C ASP A 452 8.76 -10.67 24.48
N THR A 453 9.94 -11.23 24.20
CA THR A 453 10.09 -12.39 23.31
C THR A 453 9.50 -13.67 23.91
N GLN A 454 9.47 -13.80 25.24
CA GLN A 454 8.85 -14.95 25.90
C GLN A 454 7.33 -14.88 25.80
N GLU A 455 6.73 -13.73 26.13
CA GLU A 455 5.30 -13.50 25.97
C GLU A 455 4.89 -13.70 24.49
N PHE A 456 5.70 -13.18 23.56
CA PHE A 456 5.47 -13.34 22.13
C PHE A 456 5.54 -14.80 21.67
N GLU A 457 6.52 -15.59 22.13
CA GLU A 457 6.64 -17.03 21.82
C GLU A 457 5.35 -17.78 22.21
N HIS A 458 4.87 -17.57 23.44
CA HIS A 458 3.65 -18.20 23.95
C HIS A 458 2.42 -17.78 23.15
N ARG A 459 2.29 -16.48 22.85
CA ARG A 459 1.17 -15.95 22.06
C ARG A 459 1.18 -16.50 20.64
N LEU A 460 2.34 -16.56 20.00
CA LEU A 460 2.49 -17.10 18.65
C LEU A 460 2.13 -18.58 18.59
N LEU A 461 2.58 -19.37 19.57
CA LEU A 461 2.24 -20.79 19.65
C LEU A 461 0.73 -20.99 19.78
N ARG A 462 0.07 -20.27 20.70
CA ARG A 462 -1.39 -20.32 20.87
C ARG A 462 -2.11 -19.95 19.58
N THR A 463 -1.64 -18.91 18.89
CA THR A 463 -2.22 -18.45 17.63
C THR A 463 -2.13 -19.53 16.55
N LEU A 464 -0.95 -20.16 16.39
CA LEU A 464 -0.76 -21.25 15.43
C LEU A 464 -1.65 -22.47 15.75
N GLN A 465 -1.74 -22.86 17.01
CA GLN A 465 -2.60 -23.98 17.43
C GLN A 465 -4.07 -23.71 17.12
N GLN A 466 -4.56 -22.51 17.48
CA GLN A 466 -5.92 -22.09 17.17
C GLN A 466 -6.19 -22.10 15.66
N ARG A 467 -5.27 -21.53 14.87
CA ARG A 467 -5.39 -21.49 13.40
C ARG A 467 -5.40 -22.88 12.79
N GLN A 468 -4.55 -23.81 13.25
CA GLN A 468 -4.60 -25.18 12.78
C GLN A 468 -5.94 -25.85 13.08
N GLN A 469 -6.50 -25.62 14.27
CA GLN A 469 -7.81 -26.16 14.64
C GLN A 469 -8.93 -25.57 13.77
N GLU A 470 -8.89 -24.27 13.49
CA GLU A 470 -9.88 -23.61 12.60
C GLU A 470 -9.80 -24.10 11.15
N LEU A 471 -8.59 -24.41 10.67
CA LEU A 471 -8.37 -24.80 9.28
C LEU A 471 -8.54 -26.30 9.02
N PHE A 472 -8.15 -27.14 9.98
CA PHE A 472 -7.99 -28.58 9.77
C PHE A 472 -8.78 -29.45 10.76
N GLY A 473 -9.46 -28.84 11.73
CA GLY A 473 -10.16 -29.53 12.84
C GLY A 473 -11.63 -29.83 12.59
#